data_AF-A0A1V3X5I8-F1
#
_entry.id   AF-A0A1V3X5I8-F1
#
_cell.length_a   1.000
_cell.length_b   1.000
_cell.length_c   1.000
_cell.angle_alpha   90.00
_cell.angle_beta   90.00
_cell.angle_gamma   90.00
#
_symmetry.space_group_name_H-M   'P 1'
#
loop_
_entity.id
_entity.type
_entity.pdbx_description
1 polymer ?
#
loop_
_entity_poly.entity_id
_entity_poly.type
_entity_poly.pdbx_seq_one_letter_code
_entity_poly.pdbx_strand_id
1 'polypeptide(L)'
;MTHDLTPAALIGSDGCLLSAPRLDNQASCYAGLEALLAAQPREVLPVVVIFDHEEVGSASDRGAQSNLLSAVLERIVLAGGGARDDFLRLLPASLLASADMAHATHPNYPDRHEPGHLIEVNAGPVLKVHPNLRYATDGPTAAAFAMACRQAGVPLQRYEHRADLPCGSTIGPLASARTGIPTVDVGAAQLAMHSARELMGAADVAAYSAALQAFLSPGA
;
A
#
# COMPACT_ATOMS: atom_id res chain seq x y z
N MET A 1 3.37 7.32 24.71
CA MET A 1 4.19 7.70 23.53
C MET A 1 4.00 9.19 23.31
N THR A 2 5.08 9.96 23.21
CA THR A 2 5.01 11.40 22.88
C THR A 2 4.48 11.57 21.46
N HIS A 3 3.49 12.44 21.24
CA HIS A 3 2.88 12.66 19.93
C HIS A 3 2.41 14.11 19.77
N ASP A 4 2.35 14.58 18.52
CA ASP A 4 1.77 15.89 18.18
C ASP A 4 0.26 15.90 18.48
N LEU A 5 -0.18 16.93 19.19
CA LEU A 5 -1.58 17.17 19.56
C LEU A 5 -2.31 18.06 18.56
N THR A 6 -1.57 18.68 17.63
CA THR A 6 -2.13 19.56 16.61
C THR A 6 -3.01 18.74 15.65
N PRO A 7 -4.32 19.02 15.54
CA PRO A 7 -5.22 18.26 14.67
C PRO A 7 -4.76 18.23 13.22
N ALA A 8 -5.12 17.19 12.48
CA ALA A 8 -4.97 17.18 11.02
C ALA A 8 -5.78 18.33 10.41
N ALA A 9 -5.24 18.95 9.37
CA ALA A 9 -5.88 20.10 8.72
C ALA A 9 -5.65 20.09 7.22
N LEU A 10 -6.65 20.56 6.48
CA LEU A 10 -6.47 20.96 5.09
C LEU A 10 -5.68 22.26 5.05
N ILE A 11 -4.66 22.31 4.21
CA ILE A 11 -3.80 23.47 3.99
C ILE A 11 -3.62 23.73 2.49
N GLY A 12 -2.91 24.81 2.16
CA GLY A 12 -2.83 25.33 0.79
C GLY A 12 -3.92 26.37 0.54
N SER A 13 -3.70 27.25 -0.43
CA SER A 13 -4.62 28.37 -0.73
C SER A 13 -6.04 27.93 -1.11
N ASP A 14 -6.17 26.70 -1.59
CA ASP A 14 -7.39 26.03 -2.04
C ASP A 14 -7.74 24.79 -1.21
N GLY A 15 -6.99 24.52 -0.12
CA GLY A 15 -7.18 23.31 0.70
C GLY A 15 -6.79 22.01 0.00
N CYS A 16 -5.95 22.06 -1.05
CA CYS A 16 -5.58 20.86 -1.82
C CYS A 16 -4.63 19.89 -1.10
N LEU A 17 -4.10 20.26 0.06
CA LEU A 17 -3.14 19.44 0.80
C LEU A 17 -3.68 19.06 2.17
N LEU A 18 -3.35 17.86 2.63
CA LEU A 18 -3.62 17.38 3.98
C LEU A 18 -2.32 17.35 4.79
N SER A 19 -2.25 18.17 5.84
CA SER A 19 -1.16 18.11 6.82
C SER A 19 -1.62 17.38 8.08
N ALA A 20 -0.98 16.25 8.38
CA ALA A 20 -1.35 15.40 9.50
C ALA A 20 -0.13 14.67 10.10
N PRO A 21 -0.17 14.33 11.39
CA PRO A 21 0.80 13.40 11.97
C PRO A 21 0.46 11.95 11.58
N ARG A 22 1.48 11.11 11.40
CA ARG A 22 1.37 9.64 11.22
C ARG A 22 0.61 9.22 9.95
N LEU A 23 0.72 9.99 8.88
CA LEU A 23 0.28 9.53 7.56
C LEU A 23 0.97 8.20 7.22
N ASP A 24 2.26 8.09 7.53
CA ASP A 24 2.97 6.82 7.52
C ASP A 24 2.64 5.96 8.76
N ASN A 25 1.98 4.80 8.64
CA ASN A 25 1.22 4.32 7.49
C ASN A 25 -0.30 4.31 7.78
N GLN A 26 -0.79 5.20 8.66
CA GLN A 26 -2.22 5.25 9.01
C GLN A 26 -3.08 5.66 7.82
N ALA A 27 -2.55 6.40 6.85
CA ALA A 27 -3.28 6.77 5.64
C ALA A 27 -3.60 5.54 4.77
N SER A 28 -2.64 4.63 4.56
CA SER A 28 -2.90 3.38 3.83
C SER A 28 -3.78 2.42 4.63
N CYS A 29 -3.63 2.37 5.96
CA CYS A 29 -4.52 1.58 6.82
C CYS A 29 -5.97 2.06 6.73
N TYR A 30 -6.17 3.38 6.75
CA TYR A 30 -7.48 4.00 6.56
C TYR A 30 -8.04 3.67 5.17
N ALA A 31 -7.27 3.89 4.10
CA ALA A 31 -7.70 3.61 2.73
C ALA A 31 -8.06 2.13 2.52
N GLY A 32 -7.27 1.20 3.08
CA GLY A 32 -7.55 -0.23 3.03
C GLY A 32 -8.82 -0.62 3.78
N LEU A 33 -9.04 -0.05 4.97
CA LEU A 33 -10.28 -0.30 5.74
C LEU A 33 -11.52 0.23 5.02
N GLU A 34 -11.48 1.46 4.51
CA GLU A 34 -12.57 2.04 3.72
C GLU A 34 -12.84 1.21 2.47
N ALA A 35 -11.79 0.77 1.77
CA ALA A 35 -11.89 -0.10 0.61
C ALA A 35 -12.57 -1.44 0.94
N LEU A 36 -12.23 -2.08 2.07
CA LEU A 36 -12.86 -3.32 2.51
C LEU A 36 -14.34 -3.12 2.83
N LEU A 37 -14.69 -2.04 3.54
CA LEU A 37 -16.07 -1.72 3.90
C LEU A 37 -16.94 -1.43 2.66
N ALA A 38 -16.34 -0.85 1.63
CA ALA A 38 -17.01 -0.53 0.37
C ALA A 38 -16.91 -1.66 -0.69
N ALA A 39 -16.16 -2.74 -0.41
CA ALA A 39 -15.95 -3.82 -1.35
C ALA A 39 -17.26 -4.53 -1.70
N GLN A 40 -17.42 -4.88 -2.97
CA GLN A 40 -18.51 -5.70 -3.50
C GLN A 40 -17.90 -6.90 -4.23
N PRO A 41 -17.23 -7.81 -3.49
CA PRO A 41 -16.52 -8.94 -4.08
C PRO A 41 -17.51 -9.94 -4.68
N ARG A 42 -17.10 -10.61 -5.77
CA ARG A 42 -17.90 -11.66 -6.42
C ARG A 42 -17.29 -13.05 -6.19
N GLU A 43 -16.14 -13.29 -6.81
CA GLU A 43 -15.51 -14.61 -6.86
C GLU A 43 -14.31 -14.74 -5.92
N VAL A 44 -13.97 -13.66 -5.21
CA VAL A 44 -12.80 -13.57 -4.33
C VAL A 44 -13.23 -13.25 -2.90
N LEU A 45 -12.40 -13.62 -1.94
CA LEU A 45 -12.55 -13.20 -0.54
C LEU A 45 -11.63 -12.00 -0.28
N PRO A 46 -12.15 -10.78 -0.10
CA PRO A 46 -11.32 -9.64 0.25
C PRO A 46 -10.85 -9.75 1.69
N VAL A 47 -9.57 -9.46 1.92
CA VAL A 47 -8.94 -9.48 3.24
C VAL A 47 -8.11 -8.22 3.39
N VAL A 48 -8.23 -7.55 4.53
CA VAL A 48 -7.31 -6.50 4.97
C VAL A 48 -6.64 -6.96 6.25
N VAL A 49 -5.32 -6.83 6.27
CA VAL A 49 -4.48 -7.08 7.43
C VAL A 49 -3.70 -5.80 7.75
N ILE A 50 -3.69 -5.42 9.02
CA ILE A 50 -2.93 -4.27 9.52
C ILE A 50 -1.90 -4.81 10.51
N PHE A 51 -0.63 -4.65 10.19
CA PHE A 51 0.49 -5.13 11.00
C PHE A 51 1.03 -4.03 11.91
N ASP A 52 1.66 -4.43 13.03
CA ASP A 52 2.46 -3.55 13.88
C ASP A 52 3.95 -3.68 13.54
N HIS A 53 4.78 -2.85 14.15
CA HIS A 53 6.24 -2.97 14.17
C HIS A 53 6.94 -2.94 12.80
N GLU A 54 6.29 -2.40 11.77
CA GLU A 54 6.91 -2.21 10.44
C GLU A 54 8.21 -1.40 10.57
N GLU A 55 8.09 -0.24 11.22
CA GLU A 55 9.15 0.76 11.46
C GLU A 55 10.35 0.27 12.28
N VAL A 56 10.23 -0.91 12.90
CA VAL A 56 11.31 -1.57 13.66
C VAL A 56 11.73 -2.91 13.05
N GLY A 57 11.34 -3.16 11.79
CA GLY A 57 11.79 -4.28 10.97
C GLY A 57 10.81 -5.46 10.87
N SER A 58 9.56 -5.32 11.33
CA SER A 58 8.47 -6.31 11.23
C SER A 58 8.70 -7.66 11.95
N ALA A 59 9.82 -7.84 12.64
CA ALA A 59 10.20 -9.07 13.34
C ALA A 59 9.56 -9.17 14.73
N SER A 60 8.25 -9.42 14.79
CA SER A 60 7.48 -9.57 16.03
C SER A 60 6.33 -10.56 15.89
N ASP A 61 5.59 -10.82 16.96
CA ASP A 61 4.40 -11.68 16.99
C ASP A 61 3.22 -11.16 16.14
N ARG A 62 3.20 -9.85 15.87
CA ARG A 62 2.12 -9.15 15.16
C ARG A 62 2.60 -8.28 13.99
N GLY A 63 3.88 -8.39 13.64
CA GLY A 63 4.46 -7.74 12.46
C GLY A 63 4.37 -8.63 11.21
N ALA A 64 4.79 -8.11 10.06
CA ALA A 64 4.69 -8.83 8.79
C ALA A 64 5.57 -10.10 8.71
N GLN A 65 6.62 -10.21 9.54
CA GLN A 65 7.38 -11.45 9.67
C GLN A 65 6.75 -12.49 10.61
N SER A 66 5.56 -12.21 11.15
CA SER A 66 4.80 -13.15 11.98
C SER A 66 3.98 -14.13 11.14
N ASN A 67 3.58 -15.25 11.73
CA ASN A 67 2.69 -16.22 11.08
C ASN A 67 1.22 -15.77 11.04
N LEU A 68 0.91 -14.54 11.47
CA LEU A 68 -0.46 -14.06 11.64
C LEU A 68 -1.29 -14.22 10.35
N LEU A 69 -0.80 -13.69 9.23
CA LEU A 69 -1.52 -13.73 7.96
C LEU A 69 -1.77 -15.16 7.50
N SER A 70 -0.71 -15.98 7.38
CA SER A 70 -0.82 -17.36 6.91
C SER A 70 -1.73 -18.21 7.82
N ALA A 71 -1.63 -18.05 9.14
CA ALA A 71 -2.44 -18.80 10.09
C ALA A 71 -3.91 -18.38 10.03
N VAL A 72 -4.22 -17.09 9.88
CA VAL A 72 -5.60 -16.60 9.76
C VAL A 72 -6.21 -17.05 8.45
N LEU A 73 -5.50 -16.92 7.33
CA LEU A 73 -6.00 -17.38 6.01
C LEU A 73 -6.27 -18.88 6.00
N GLU A 74 -5.37 -19.70 6.55
CA GLU A 74 -5.60 -21.14 6.70
C GLU A 74 -6.85 -21.42 7.54
N ARG A 75 -7.02 -20.73 8.68
CA ARG A 75 -8.20 -20.91 9.54
C ARG A 75 -9.49 -20.53 8.84
N ILE A 76 -9.47 -19.50 8.00
CA ILE A 76 -10.63 -19.12 7.17
C ILE A 76 -11.00 -20.26 6.22
N VAL A 77 -10.02 -20.82 5.50
CA VAL A 77 -10.25 -21.95 4.56
C VAL A 77 -10.81 -23.16 5.29
N LEU A 78 -10.21 -23.55 6.42
CA LEU A 78 -10.65 -24.70 7.21
C LEU A 78 -12.06 -24.48 7.80
N ALA A 79 -12.36 -23.28 8.29
CA ALA A 79 -13.68 -22.94 8.80
C ALA A 79 -14.75 -22.92 7.69
N GLY A 80 -14.36 -22.65 6.45
CA GLY A 80 -15.19 -22.76 5.26
C GLY A 80 -15.39 -24.20 4.76
N GLY A 81 -14.84 -25.21 5.43
CA GLY A 81 -14.94 -26.61 5.04
C GLY A 81 -13.91 -27.07 4.01
N GLY A 82 -12.94 -26.21 3.65
CA GLY A 82 -11.79 -26.59 2.83
C GLY A 82 -10.75 -27.38 3.62
N ALA A 83 -9.79 -27.95 2.89
CA ALA A 83 -8.64 -28.64 3.45
C ALA A 83 -7.36 -27.78 3.37
N ARG A 84 -6.28 -28.25 4.00
CA ARG A 84 -4.95 -27.62 3.91
C ARG A 84 -4.47 -27.50 2.45
N ASP A 85 -4.77 -28.48 1.62
CA ASP A 85 -4.41 -28.46 0.19
C ASP A 85 -5.08 -27.28 -0.54
N ASP A 86 -6.37 -27.02 -0.26
CA ASP A 86 -7.09 -25.89 -0.83
C ASP A 86 -6.44 -24.56 -0.43
N PHE A 87 -6.06 -24.41 0.85
CA PHE A 87 -5.32 -23.23 1.31
C PHE A 87 -4.00 -23.05 0.54
N LEU A 88 -3.20 -24.10 0.39
CA LEU A 88 -1.92 -24.03 -0.30
C LEU A 88 -2.08 -23.68 -1.79
N ARG A 89 -3.17 -24.12 -2.42
CA ARG A 89 -3.50 -23.77 -3.81
C ARG A 89 -4.04 -22.35 -3.96
N LEU A 90 -4.75 -21.85 -2.96
CA LEU A 90 -5.28 -20.48 -2.96
C LEU A 90 -4.19 -19.42 -2.84
N LEU A 91 -3.09 -19.69 -2.12
CA LEU A 91 -2.00 -18.72 -1.95
C LEU A 91 -1.43 -18.18 -3.29
N PRO A 92 -0.91 -19.01 -4.21
CA PRO A 92 -0.39 -18.52 -5.50
C PRO A 92 -1.50 -18.06 -6.46
N ALA A 93 -2.76 -18.43 -6.21
CA ALA A 93 -3.91 -17.95 -6.98
C ALA A 93 -4.46 -16.59 -6.49
N SER A 94 -3.99 -16.12 -5.33
CA SER A 94 -4.39 -14.85 -4.74
C SER A 94 -3.52 -13.69 -5.25
N LEU A 95 -3.92 -12.47 -4.94
CA LEU A 95 -3.11 -11.26 -5.11
C LEU A 95 -3.07 -10.47 -3.81
N LEU A 96 -1.93 -9.86 -3.52
CA LEU A 96 -1.73 -9.02 -2.34
C LEU A 96 -1.29 -7.62 -2.76
N ALA A 97 -1.97 -6.58 -2.27
CA ALA A 97 -1.50 -5.20 -2.36
C ALA A 97 -0.84 -4.82 -1.02
N SER A 98 0.49 -4.68 -1.03
CA SER A 98 1.28 -4.12 0.07
C SER A 98 1.11 -2.61 0.02
N ALA A 99 0.16 -2.12 0.81
CA ALA A 99 -0.25 -0.73 0.84
C ALA A 99 0.58 0.05 1.86
N ASP A 100 1.44 0.93 1.37
CA ASP A 100 2.36 1.72 2.18
C ASP A 100 2.71 3.03 1.47
N MET A 101 2.88 4.13 2.20
CA MET A 101 3.04 5.46 1.63
C MET A 101 4.21 5.54 0.64
N ALA A 102 4.15 6.52 -0.27
CA ALA A 102 5.16 6.74 -1.30
C ALA A 102 5.74 8.15 -1.21
N HIS A 103 7.00 8.32 -1.58
CA HIS A 103 7.63 9.63 -1.60
C HIS A 103 7.19 10.44 -2.82
N ALA A 104 6.50 11.56 -2.57
CA ALA A 104 6.32 12.60 -3.57
C ALA A 104 7.66 13.28 -3.89
N THR A 105 7.83 13.77 -5.11
CA THR A 105 8.99 14.56 -5.52
C THR A 105 9.00 15.87 -4.74
N HIS A 106 10.01 16.05 -3.90
CA HIS A 106 10.13 17.28 -3.13
C HIS A 106 10.65 18.42 -4.03
N PRO A 107 9.93 19.54 -4.17
CA PRO A 107 10.28 20.60 -5.13
C PRO A 107 11.62 21.29 -4.82
N ASN A 108 12.04 21.32 -3.56
CA ASN A 108 13.36 21.85 -3.15
C ASN A 108 14.51 20.84 -3.29
N TYR A 109 14.20 19.56 -3.52
CA TYR A 109 15.21 18.48 -3.63
C TYR A 109 14.91 17.56 -4.83
N PRO A 110 14.64 18.10 -6.04
CA PRO A 110 14.26 17.27 -7.18
C PRO A 110 15.39 16.32 -7.59
N ASP A 111 16.64 16.71 -7.31
CA ASP A 111 17.83 15.88 -7.50
C ASP A 111 17.79 14.60 -6.67
N ARG A 112 16.98 14.48 -5.61
CA ARG A 112 16.87 13.25 -4.81
C ARG A 112 15.92 12.21 -5.39
N HIS A 113 15.25 12.52 -6.50
CA HIS A 113 14.25 11.66 -7.14
C HIS A 113 14.70 11.20 -8.52
N GLU A 114 14.17 10.07 -8.98
CA GLU A 114 14.46 9.53 -10.31
C GLU A 114 13.85 10.45 -11.39
N PRO A 115 14.65 11.10 -12.26
CA PRO A 115 14.15 12.08 -13.21
C PRO A 115 13.06 11.58 -14.16
N GLY A 116 13.05 10.27 -14.49
CA GLY A 116 12.03 9.66 -15.34
C GLY A 116 10.73 9.28 -14.62
N HIS A 117 10.71 9.35 -13.29
CA HIS A 117 9.65 8.81 -12.42
C HIS A 117 9.32 9.78 -11.29
N LEU A 118 9.03 11.04 -11.66
CA LEU A 118 8.58 12.05 -10.69
C LEU A 118 7.18 11.72 -10.19
N ILE A 119 6.94 11.98 -8.90
CA ILE A 119 5.68 11.70 -8.21
C ILE A 119 5.10 13.01 -7.70
N GLU A 120 3.85 13.28 -8.06
CA GLU A 120 3.11 14.45 -7.62
C GLU A 120 2.05 14.06 -6.59
N VAL A 121 1.74 14.99 -5.68
CA VAL A 121 0.55 14.89 -4.82
C VAL A 121 -0.69 15.25 -5.62
N ASN A 122 -1.85 14.69 -5.25
CA ASN A 122 -3.13 14.79 -5.96
C ASN A 122 -3.10 14.22 -7.39
N ALA A 123 -2.12 13.38 -7.72
CA ALA A 123 -1.97 12.73 -9.02
C ALA A 123 -2.29 11.22 -8.98
N GLY A 124 -2.89 10.74 -7.88
CA GLY A 124 -3.38 9.38 -7.73
C GLY A 124 -2.36 8.43 -7.10
N PRO A 125 -2.76 7.15 -6.93
CA PRO A 125 -1.91 6.12 -6.32
C PRO A 125 -0.58 5.95 -7.04
N VAL A 126 0.40 5.46 -6.28
CA VAL A 126 1.77 5.26 -6.72
C VAL A 126 2.08 3.77 -6.70
N LEU A 127 2.40 3.21 -7.87
CA LEU A 127 2.95 1.87 -8.00
C LEU A 127 4.46 1.93 -7.72
N LYS A 128 4.94 1.18 -6.72
CA LYS A 128 6.34 1.20 -6.29
C LYS A 128 7.11 0.04 -6.89
N VAL A 129 8.18 0.31 -7.63
CA VAL A 129 9.01 -0.72 -8.28
C VAL A 129 10.47 -0.53 -7.89
N HIS A 130 11.15 -1.65 -7.60
CA HIS A 130 12.57 -1.64 -7.28
C HIS A 130 13.25 -2.93 -7.78
N PRO A 131 14.34 -2.85 -8.56
CA PRO A 131 14.97 -4.03 -9.17
C PRO A 131 15.52 -5.03 -8.16
N ASN A 132 15.99 -4.56 -7.00
CA ASN A 132 16.47 -5.41 -5.90
C ASN A 132 15.37 -5.90 -4.93
N LEU A 133 14.10 -5.94 -5.35
CA LEU A 133 12.96 -6.41 -4.53
C LEU A 133 12.83 -5.72 -3.15
N ARG A 134 13.11 -4.42 -3.09
CA ARG A 134 12.70 -3.56 -1.95
C ARG A 134 11.18 -3.37 -1.91
N TYR A 135 10.57 -3.51 -3.08
CA TYR A 135 9.15 -3.62 -3.33
C TYR A 135 8.94 -4.93 -4.11
N ALA A 136 7.93 -5.71 -3.76
CA ALA A 136 7.64 -7.02 -4.35
C ALA A 136 6.96 -6.95 -5.73
N THR A 137 6.61 -5.73 -6.18
CA THR A 137 5.95 -5.49 -7.47
C THR A 137 6.70 -6.12 -8.64
N ASP A 138 5.96 -6.87 -9.47
CA ASP A 138 6.40 -7.40 -10.74
C ASP A 138 5.43 -7.00 -11.88
N GLY A 139 5.66 -7.52 -13.09
CA GLY A 139 4.84 -7.19 -14.26
C GLY A 139 3.36 -7.56 -14.09
N PRO A 140 3.02 -8.85 -13.81
CA PRO A 140 1.65 -9.26 -13.57
C PRO A 140 0.96 -8.52 -12.41
N THR A 141 1.63 -8.34 -11.26
CA THR A 141 1.00 -7.70 -10.09
C THR A 141 0.81 -6.20 -10.33
N ALA A 142 1.73 -5.54 -11.05
CA ALA A 142 1.55 -4.17 -11.52
C ALA A 142 0.37 -4.03 -12.50
N ALA A 143 0.20 -4.98 -13.43
CA ALA A 143 -0.90 -4.96 -14.38
C ALA A 143 -2.26 -5.07 -13.66
N ALA A 144 -2.36 -5.94 -12.66
CA ALA A 144 -3.56 -6.10 -11.85
C ALA A 144 -3.95 -4.80 -11.12
N PHE A 145 -2.98 -4.12 -10.49
CA PHE A 145 -3.26 -2.85 -9.83
C PHE A 145 -3.57 -1.71 -10.81
N ALA A 146 -2.92 -1.69 -11.97
CA ALA A 146 -3.25 -0.74 -13.02
C ALA A 146 -4.67 -0.95 -13.59
N MET A 147 -5.15 -2.20 -13.66
CA MET A 147 -6.54 -2.50 -13.98
C MET A 147 -7.50 -1.96 -12.91
N ALA A 148 -7.18 -2.15 -11.63
CA ALA A 148 -7.97 -1.61 -10.52
C ALA A 148 -8.06 -0.07 -10.57
N CYS A 149 -6.96 0.63 -10.83
CA CYS A 149 -6.96 2.10 -10.98
C CYS A 149 -7.85 2.54 -12.16
N ARG A 150 -7.76 1.86 -13.31
CA ARG A 150 -8.65 2.11 -14.46
C ARG A 150 -10.12 1.87 -14.13
N GLN A 151 -10.43 0.78 -13.44
CA GLN A 151 -11.79 0.47 -12.99
C GLN A 151 -12.34 1.55 -12.04
N ALA A 152 -11.51 2.07 -11.14
CA ALA A 152 -11.86 3.15 -10.23
C ALA A 152 -11.90 4.54 -10.91
N GLY A 153 -11.44 4.66 -12.15
CA GLY A 153 -11.35 5.94 -12.86
C GLY A 153 -10.32 6.90 -12.28
N VAL A 154 -9.29 6.39 -11.61
CA VAL A 154 -8.23 7.20 -10.99
C VAL A 154 -6.91 7.08 -11.75
N PRO A 155 -6.08 8.15 -11.80
CA PRO A 155 -4.76 8.08 -12.40
C PRO A 155 -3.84 7.16 -11.60
N LEU A 156 -2.76 6.68 -12.24
CA LEU A 156 -1.72 5.87 -11.61
C LEU A 156 -0.36 6.47 -11.92
N GLN A 157 0.46 6.65 -10.89
CA GLN A 157 1.85 7.06 -10.99
C GLN A 157 2.76 5.85 -10.79
N ARG A 158 4.01 5.96 -11.25
CA ARG A 158 5.01 4.91 -11.11
C ARG A 158 6.25 5.46 -10.44
N TYR A 159 6.58 4.92 -9.27
CA TYR A 159 7.77 5.24 -8.52
C TYR A 159 8.87 4.23 -8.83
N GLU A 160 10.02 4.75 -9.24
CA GLU A 160 11.27 4.01 -9.28
C GLU A 160 12.31 4.74 -8.44
N HIS A 161 13.05 3.99 -7.63
CA HIS A 161 14.09 4.56 -6.79
C HIS A 161 15.36 4.79 -7.61
N ARG A 162 16.03 5.92 -7.37
CA ARG A 162 17.35 6.19 -7.93
C ARG A 162 18.32 5.06 -7.54
N ALA A 163 18.94 4.43 -8.53
CA ALA A 163 19.79 3.26 -8.30
C ALA A 163 21.05 3.55 -7.47
N ASP A 164 21.49 4.81 -7.38
CA ASP A 164 22.67 5.24 -6.63
C ASP A 164 22.39 5.63 -5.17
N LEU A 165 21.12 5.60 -4.74
CA LEU A 165 20.71 5.92 -3.37
C LEU A 165 20.22 4.67 -2.62
N PRO A 166 20.35 4.64 -1.29
CA PRO A 166 19.74 3.59 -0.48
C PRO A 166 18.22 3.77 -0.46
N CYS A 167 17.50 2.67 -0.71
CA CYS A 167 16.04 2.62 -0.64
C CYS A 167 15.59 1.93 0.66
N GLY A 168 14.50 2.44 1.25
CA GLY A 168 13.74 1.71 2.26
C GLY A 168 13.17 0.40 1.70
N SER A 169 12.54 -0.38 2.57
CA SER A 169 11.78 -1.58 2.19
C SER A 169 10.39 -1.46 2.81
N THR A 170 9.46 -2.30 2.37
CA THR A 170 8.12 -2.40 2.94
C THR A 170 7.88 -3.81 3.49
N ILE A 171 6.66 -4.06 3.96
CA ILE A 171 6.17 -5.41 4.28
C ILE A 171 5.98 -6.30 3.05
N GLY A 172 5.92 -5.75 1.83
CA GLY A 172 5.56 -6.48 0.60
C GLY A 172 6.46 -7.67 0.33
N PRO A 173 7.80 -7.49 0.24
CA PRO A 173 8.74 -8.59 0.09
C PRO A 173 8.66 -9.63 1.21
N LEU A 174 8.41 -9.19 2.46
CA LEU A 174 8.28 -10.08 3.62
C LEU A 174 7.02 -10.95 3.52
N ALA A 175 5.88 -10.34 3.21
CA ALA A 175 4.60 -11.02 3.05
C ALA A 175 4.65 -11.99 1.86
N SER A 176 5.18 -11.54 0.71
CA SER A 176 5.38 -12.37 -0.48
C SER A 176 6.26 -13.58 -0.18
N ALA A 177 7.42 -13.39 0.45
CA ALA A 177 8.33 -14.49 0.78
C ALA A 177 7.73 -15.51 1.76
N ARG A 178 6.89 -15.08 2.71
CA ARG A 178 6.29 -15.97 3.72
C ARG A 178 5.02 -16.69 3.25
N THR A 179 4.29 -16.08 2.33
CA THR A 179 2.99 -16.61 1.87
C THR A 179 3.04 -17.21 0.47
N GLY A 180 3.99 -16.79 -0.37
CA GLY A 180 4.02 -17.11 -1.79
C GLY A 180 2.92 -16.41 -2.60
N ILE A 181 2.20 -15.44 -2.02
CA ILE A 181 1.17 -14.68 -2.73
C ILE A 181 1.85 -13.63 -3.62
N PRO A 182 1.57 -13.61 -4.94
CA PRO A 182 2.02 -12.54 -5.82
C PRO A 182 1.60 -11.18 -5.28
N THR A 183 2.59 -10.29 -5.08
CA THR A 183 2.41 -9.04 -4.34
C THR A 183 2.75 -7.83 -5.20
N VAL A 184 1.92 -6.79 -5.11
CA VAL A 184 2.19 -5.45 -5.63
C VAL A 184 2.40 -4.49 -4.45
N ASP A 185 3.41 -3.64 -4.53
CA ASP A 185 3.63 -2.54 -3.57
C ASP A 185 3.07 -1.24 -4.14
N VAL A 186 2.19 -0.61 -3.37
CA VAL A 186 1.43 0.58 -3.77
C VAL A 186 1.36 1.56 -2.62
N GLY A 187 1.09 2.83 -2.92
CA GLY A 187 1.03 3.90 -1.92
C GLY A 187 0.26 5.12 -2.38
N ALA A 188 0.02 6.04 -1.45
CA ALA A 188 -0.31 7.43 -1.78
C ALA A 188 0.93 8.31 -1.62
N ALA A 189 1.04 9.35 -2.45
CA ALA A 189 2.17 10.26 -2.45
C ALA A 189 2.17 11.17 -1.21
N GLN A 190 3.29 11.25 -0.51
CA GLN A 190 3.49 12.16 0.61
C GLN A 190 4.88 12.82 0.60
N LEU A 191 4.95 13.97 1.25
CA LEU A 191 6.15 14.71 1.58
C LEU A 191 6.45 14.58 3.08
N ALA A 192 7.74 14.70 3.41
CA ALA A 192 8.25 14.65 4.78
C ALA A 192 7.92 13.36 5.54
N MET A 193 7.89 12.21 4.84
CA MET A 193 7.72 10.88 5.44
C MET A 193 8.61 10.69 6.68
N HIS A 194 8.04 10.14 7.76
CA HIS A 194 8.64 9.97 9.10
C HIS A 194 8.85 11.27 9.90
N SER A 195 8.36 12.41 9.42
CA SER A 195 8.27 13.63 10.22
C SER A 195 7.23 13.48 11.32
N ALA A 196 7.35 14.26 12.41
CA ALA A 196 6.27 14.42 13.39
C ALA A 196 4.97 14.94 12.75
N ARG A 197 5.10 15.61 11.60
CA ARG A 197 3.99 16.10 10.78
C ARG A 197 4.32 15.98 9.29
N GLU A 198 3.48 15.24 8.59
CA GLU A 198 3.64 14.86 7.19
C GLU A 198 2.62 15.62 6.32
N LEU A 199 2.75 15.51 5.01
CA LEU A 199 1.91 16.23 4.04
C LEU A 199 1.59 15.33 2.85
N MET A 200 0.31 15.23 2.47
CA MET A 200 -0.11 14.51 1.26
C MET A 200 -1.15 15.32 0.47
N GLY A 201 -1.50 14.85 -0.72
CA GLY A 201 -2.63 15.38 -1.48
C GLY A 201 -3.96 15.06 -0.78
N ALA A 202 -4.83 16.06 -0.61
CA ALA A 202 -6.16 15.84 -0.04
C ALA A 202 -7.02 14.91 -0.93
N ALA A 203 -6.88 15.02 -2.26
CA ALA A 203 -7.60 14.18 -3.21
C ALA A 203 -7.06 12.74 -3.26
N ASP A 204 -5.79 12.53 -2.93
CA ASP A 204 -5.17 11.20 -2.94
C ASP A 204 -5.79 10.26 -1.89
N VAL A 205 -6.34 10.78 -0.79
CA VAL A 205 -7.02 9.96 0.23
C VAL A 205 -8.17 9.17 -0.40
N ALA A 206 -9.05 9.86 -1.14
CA ALA A 206 -10.20 9.24 -1.79
C ALA A 206 -9.77 8.41 -3.01
N ALA A 207 -8.84 8.92 -3.82
CA ALA A 207 -8.36 8.22 -5.01
C ALA A 207 -7.69 6.88 -4.66
N TYR A 208 -6.92 6.85 -3.58
CA TYR A 208 -6.24 5.65 -3.13
C TYR A 208 -7.18 4.61 -2.52
N SER A 209 -8.14 5.04 -1.71
CA SER A 209 -9.22 4.17 -1.22
C SER A 209 -10.01 3.55 -2.38
N ALA A 210 -10.37 4.35 -3.40
CA ALA A 210 -11.09 3.86 -4.58
C ALA A 210 -10.30 2.82 -5.39
N ALA A 211 -8.99 3.03 -5.58
CA ALA A 211 -8.13 2.04 -6.23
C ALA A 211 -8.04 0.72 -5.44
N LEU A 212 -7.89 0.79 -4.12
CA LEU A 212 -7.88 -0.40 -3.26
C LEU A 212 -9.24 -1.11 -3.24
N GLN A 213 -10.35 -0.36 -3.26
CA GLN A 213 -11.69 -0.94 -3.37
C GLN A 213 -11.85 -1.72 -4.67
N ALA A 214 -11.44 -1.15 -5.80
CA ALA A 214 -11.46 -1.82 -7.08
C ALA A 214 -10.54 -3.06 -7.10
N PHE A 215 -9.39 -3.00 -6.43
CA PHE A 215 -8.49 -4.13 -6.28
C PHE A 215 -9.12 -5.28 -5.47
N LEU A 216 -9.86 -4.96 -4.40
CA LEU A 216 -10.60 -5.92 -3.58
C LEU A 216 -11.90 -6.42 -4.25
N SER A 217 -12.38 -5.74 -5.30
CA SER A 217 -13.60 -6.05 -6.05
C SER A 217 -13.34 -5.97 -7.56
N PRO A 218 -12.47 -6.83 -8.10
CA PRO A 218 -12.12 -6.78 -9.51
C PRO A 218 -13.37 -6.94 -10.38
N GLY A 219 -13.50 -6.04 -11.35
CA GLY A 219 -14.52 -6.13 -12.39
C GLY A 219 -14.34 -7.38 -13.25
N ALA A 220 -15.41 -7.77 -13.95
CA ALA A 220 -15.37 -8.82 -14.96
C ALA A 220 -14.60 -8.38 -16.21
#